data_AF-A0A2G9YB28-F1
#
_entry.id   AF-A0A2G9YB28-F1
#
_cell.length_a   1.000
_cell.length_b   1.000
_cell.length_c   1.000
_cell.angle_alpha   90.00
_cell.angle_beta   90.00
_cell.angle_gamma   90.00
#
_symmetry.space_group_name_H-M   'P 1'
#
loop_
_entity.id
_entity.type
_entity.pdbx_description
1 polymer ?
#
loop_
_entity_poly.entity_id
_entity_poly.type
_entity_poly.pdbx_seq_one_letter_code
_entity_poly.pdbx_strand_id
1 'polypeptide(L)' 'VPLTNIHLDEVLDEKALPLYYTAYTPCFRLEAGAYGKDTRGLVRLHQF' A
#
# COMPACT_ATOMS: atom_id res chain seq x y z
N VAL A 1 0.04 0.37 3.59
CA VAL A 1 0.62 0.47 4.96
C VAL A 1 -0.38 0.99 5.98
N PRO A 2 -1.03 2.16 5.82
CA PRO A 2 -1.81 2.76 6.91
C PRO A 2 -3.02 1.91 7.34
N LEU A 3 -3.70 1.26 6.39
CA LEU A 3 -4.87 0.42 6.68
C LEU A 3 -4.56 -0.74 7.64
N THR A 4 -3.36 -1.32 7.56
CA THR A 4 -2.97 -2.45 8.41
C THR A 4 -2.80 -2.03 9.88
N ASN A 5 -2.39 -0.78 10.12
CA ASN A 5 -2.13 -0.26 11.47
C ASN A 5 -3.37 0.36 12.15
N ILE A 6 -4.56 0.29 11.56
CA ILE A 6 -5.78 0.85 12.15
C ILE A 6 -6.07 0.22 13.53
N HIS A 7 -5.77 -1.06 13.68
CA HIS A 7 -5.98 -1.83 14.91
C HIS A 7 -4.67 -2.07 15.68
N LEU A 8 -3.68 -1.20 15.51
CA LEU A 8 -2.46 -1.27 16.32
C LEU A 8 -2.84 -1.16 17.80
N ASP A 9 -2.33 -2.06 18.62
CA ASP A 9 -2.63 -2.17 20.06
C ASP A 9 -4.09 -2.52 20.41
N GLU A 10 -4.86 -3.04 19.44
CA GLU A 10 -6.22 -3.56 19.67
C GLU A 10 -6.28 -5.10 19.61
N VAL A 11 -7.13 -5.71 20.43
CA VAL A 11 -7.46 -7.14 20.36
C VAL A 11 -8.86 -7.28 19.78
N LEU A 12 -8.94 -7.83 18.56
CA LEU A 12 -10.21 -8.06 17.87
C LEU A 12 -10.87 -9.36 18.33
N ASP A 13 -12.19 -9.34 18.52
CA ASP A 13 -12.99 -10.55 18.71
C ASP A 13 -13.04 -11.35 17.40
N GLU A 14 -12.91 -12.68 17.47
CA GLU A 14 -12.99 -13.58 16.32
C GLU A 14 -14.31 -13.41 15.56
N LYS A 15 -15.40 -13.10 16.27
CA LYS A 15 -16.73 -12.85 15.67
C LYS A 15 -16.79 -11.57 14.84
N ALA A 16 -15.88 -10.63 15.06
CA ALA A 16 -15.79 -9.40 14.28
C ALA A 16 -15.07 -9.60 12.95
N LEU A 17 -14.43 -10.77 12.75
CA LEU A 17 -13.72 -11.10 11.52
C LEU A 17 -14.62 -11.82 10.52
N PRO A 18 -14.41 -11.63 9.21
CA PRO A 18 -13.41 -10.77 8.58
C PRO A 18 -13.80 -9.29 8.51
N LEU A 19 -12.81 -8.40 8.68
CA LEU A 19 -12.95 -6.96 8.44
C LEU A 19 -12.46 -6.62 7.03
N TYR A 20 -13.24 -5.83 6.30
CA TYR A 20 -12.92 -5.42 4.93
C TYR A 20 -12.68 -3.92 4.85
N TYR A 21 -11.46 -3.54 4.44
CA TYR A 21 -11.05 -2.14 4.28
C TYR A 21 -10.61 -1.86 2.84
N THR A 22 -10.89 -0.64 2.38
CA THR A 22 -10.39 -0.10 1.11
C THR A 22 -9.93 1.33 1.31
N ALA A 23 -8.94 1.76 0.54
CA ALA A 23 -8.49 3.14 0.51
C ALA A 23 -7.99 3.50 -0.89
N TYR A 24 -8.28 4.73 -1.29
CA TYR A 24 -7.75 5.32 -2.51
C TYR A 24 -6.76 6.41 -2.13
N THR A 25 -5.46 6.08 -2.18
CA THR A 25 -4.38 6.98 -1.80
C THR A 25 -3.23 6.87 -2.79
N PRO A 26 -2.56 7.99 -3.15
CA PRO A 26 -1.36 7.93 -3.96
C PRO A 26 -0.26 7.13 -3.21
N CYS A 27 0.45 6.29 -3.95
CA CYS A 27 1.53 5.45 -3.46
C CYS A 27 2.87 6.01 -3.96
N PHE A 28 3.79 6.27 -3.03
CA PHE A 28 5.09 6.85 -3.35
C PHE A 28 6.22 5.81 -3.21
N ARG A 29 7.05 5.66 -4.24
CA ARG A 29 8.20 4.74 -4.25
C ARG A 29 9.46 5.40 -4.79
N LEU A 30 10.60 5.13 -4.16
CA LEU A 30 11.90 5.68 -4.57
C LEU A 30 12.45 5.05 -5.85
N GLU A 31 12.04 3.82 -6.18
CA GLU A 31 12.49 3.09 -7.39
C GLU A 31 14.03 3.03 -7.54
N ALA A 32 14.75 3.05 -6.42
CA ALA A 32 16.20 2.95 -6.39
C ALA A 32 16.67 1.63 -7.03
N GLY A 33 17.65 1.71 -7.92
CA GLY A 33 18.17 0.55 -8.66
C GLY A 33 17.41 0.18 -9.94
N ALA A 34 16.40 0.95 -10.36
CA ALA A 34 15.63 0.69 -11.57
C ALA A 34 16.18 1.34 -12.87
N TYR A 35 17.48 1.67 -12.90
CA TYR A 35 18.08 2.34 -14.07
C TYR A 35 17.89 1.53 -15.36
N GLY A 36 17.31 2.16 -16.38
CA GLY A 36 17.06 1.53 -17.68
C GLY A 36 15.88 0.55 -17.73
N LYS A 37 15.18 0.31 -16.63
CA LYS A 37 14.03 -0.61 -16.56
C LYS A 37 12.71 0.16 -16.58
N ASP A 38 11.77 -0.25 -17.43
CA ASP A 38 10.40 0.30 -17.53
C ASP A 38 10.34 1.84 -17.67
N THR A 39 11.32 2.43 -18.36
CA THR A 39 11.53 3.88 -18.45
C THR A 39 10.48 4.63 -19.26
N ARG A 40 9.69 3.93 -20.09
CA ARG A 40 8.63 4.53 -20.91
C ARG A 40 7.28 3.98 -20.46
N GLY A 41 6.32 4.90 -20.25
CA GLY A 41 4.94 4.57 -19.89
C GLY A 41 4.65 4.80 -18.41
N LEU A 42 3.55 4.21 -17.93
CA LEU A 42 3.04 4.40 -16.56
C LEU A 42 3.27 3.17 -15.65
N VAL A 43 4.03 2.19 -16.12
CA VAL A 43 4.26 0.92 -15.42
C VAL A 43 5.11 1.13 -14.16
N ARG A 44 6.03 2.09 -14.16
CA ARG A 44 6.92 2.41 -13.04
C ARG A 44 7.06 3.91 -12.88
N LEU A 45 6.50 4.44 -11.81
CA LEU A 45 6.51 5.87 -11.48
C LEU A 45 6.82 6.03 -9.99
N HIS A 46 7.34 7.20 -9.62
CA HIS A 46 7.52 7.56 -8.22
C HIS A 46 6.20 7.76 -7.48
N GLN A 47 5.12 8.05 -8.21
CA GLN A 47 3.77 8.20 -7.71
C GLN A 47 2.81 7.43 -8.63
N PHE A 48 1.96 6.59 -8.04
CA PHE A 48 0.89 5.87 -8.72
C PHE A 48 -0.34 5.71 -7.83
#